data_AF-A0A7W6GQY2-F1
#
_entry.id   AF-A0A7W6GQY2-F1
#
_cell.length_a   1.000
_cell.length_b   1.000
_cell.length_c   1.000
_cell.angle_alpha   90.00
_cell.angle_beta   90.00
_cell.angle_gamma   90.00
#
_symmetry.space_group_name_H-M   'P 1'
#
loop_
_entity.id
_entity.type
_entity.pdbx_description
1 polymer ?
#
loop_
_entity_poly.entity_id
_entity_poly.type
_entity_poly.pdbx_seq_one_letter_code
_entity_poly.pdbx_strand_id
1 'polypeptide(L)'
;MADGTAHPPVLGAEIDHYWLVQRMAKATGVDLVRAMDAGVLDHDTWAGIVTRCRGCQWAEGCDHWLATPSKDTRALPEPCLNRDRLAGLKDKLQDI
;
A
#
# COMPACT_ATOMS: atom_id res chain seq x y z
N MET A 1 -20.94 -4.72 -34.22
CA MET A 1 -19.93 -3.67 -34.46
C MET A 1 -19.18 -3.50 -33.16
N ALA A 2 -17.99 -4.09 -33.05
CA ALA A 2 -17.11 -3.91 -31.90
C ALA A 2 -15.91 -3.12 -32.42
N ASP A 3 -15.82 -1.85 -32.04
CA ASP A 3 -14.51 -1.21 -31.93
C ASP A 3 -14.60 -0.08 -30.91
N GLY A 4 -13.81 -0.21 -29.87
CA GLY A 4 -13.83 0.62 -28.69
C GLY A 4 -12.66 0.20 -27.85
N THR A 5 -11.46 0.49 -28.37
CA THR A 5 -10.17 0.22 -27.74
C THR A 5 -10.24 0.58 -26.26
N ALA A 6 -10.40 -0.41 -25.41
CA ALA A 6 -10.38 -0.23 -23.97
C ALA A 6 -8.97 0.22 -23.60
N HIS A 7 -8.78 1.53 -23.43
CA HIS A 7 -7.56 2.03 -22.85
C HIS A 7 -7.50 1.46 -21.42
N PRO A 8 -6.39 0.82 -21.00
CA PRO A 8 -6.26 0.39 -19.62
C PRO A 8 -6.51 1.60 -18.72
N PRO A 9 -7.23 1.42 -17.60
CA PRO A 9 -7.53 2.54 -16.71
C PRO A 9 -6.24 3.25 -16.36
N VAL A 10 -6.22 4.58 -16.55
CA VAL A 10 -5.06 5.40 -16.24
C VAL A 10 -4.72 5.17 -14.77
N LEU A 11 -3.50 4.71 -14.51
CA LEU A 11 -3.02 4.50 -13.14
C LEU A 11 -3.08 5.81 -12.35
N GLY A 12 -3.38 5.71 -11.05
CA GLY A 12 -3.30 6.85 -10.15
C GLY A 12 -1.91 7.50 -10.14
N ALA A 13 -1.83 8.76 -9.74
CA ALA A 13 -0.58 9.51 -9.68
C ALA A 13 0.40 8.87 -8.70
N GLU A 14 1.65 8.68 -9.13
CA GLU A 14 2.62 7.91 -8.36
C GLU A 14 2.92 8.53 -6.98
N ILE A 15 3.09 9.85 -6.92
CA ILE A 15 3.41 10.56 -5.67
C ILE A 15 2.27 10.39 -4.64
N ASP A 16 1.01 10.46 -5.07
CA ASP A 16 -0.13 10.30 -4.17
C ASP A 16 -0.15 8.89 -3.57
N HIS A 17 0.05 7.87 -4.40
CA HIS A 17 0.08 6.49 -3.96
C HIS A 17 1.33 6.14 -3.13
N TYR A 18 2.46 6.77 -3.41
CA TYR A 18 3.67 6.69 -2.58
C TYR A 18 3.36 7.14 -1.13
N TRP A 19 2.65 8.26 -0.97
CA TRP A 19 2.25 8.75 0.35
C TRP A 19 1.14 7.91 0.99
N LEU A 20 0.16 7.43 0.22
CA LEU A 20 -0.89 6.55 0.72
C LEU A 20 -0.31 5.24 1.29
N VAL A 21 0.64 4.61 0.60
CA VAL A 21 1.28 3.37 1.08
C VAL A 21 2.03 3.62 2.39
N GLN A 22 2.81 4.70 2.49
CA GLN A 22 3.51 5.04 3.74
C GLN A 22 2.54 5.30 4.90
N ARG A 23 1.46 6.05 4.65
CA ARG A 23 0.42 6.31 5.65
C ARG A 23 -0.28 5.02 6.08
N MET A 24 -0.55 4.11 5.14
CA MET A 24 -1.11 2.79 5.43
C MET A 24 -0.18 1.95 6.31
N ALA A 25 1.10 1.89 5.96
CA ALA A 25 2.10 1.19 6.75
C ALA A 25 2.17 1.73 8.19
N LYS A 26 2.26 3.05 8.34
CA LYS A 26 2.23 3.72 9.65
C LYS A 26 0.94 3.41 10.43
N ALA A 27 -0.22 3.52 9.80
CA ALA A 27 -1.50 3.28 10.43
C ALA A 27 -1.68 1.83 10.90
N THR A 28 -0.91 0.89 10.34
CA THR A 28 -1.03 -0.55 10.61
C THR A 28 0.16 -1.15 11.36
N GLY A 29 1.13 -0.31 11.71
CA GLY A 29 2.33 -0.71 12.46
C GLY A 29 3.36 -1.46 11.63
N VAL A 30 3.36 -1.27 10.31
CA VAL A 30 4.41 -1.81 9.42
C VAL A 30 5.53 -0.79 9.35
N ASP A 31 6.70 -1.14 9.88
CA ASP A 31 7.87 -0.27 9.84
C ASP A 31 8.65 -0.47 8.54
N LEU A 32 8.37 0.36 7.54
CA LEU A 32 9.02 0.28 6.23
C LEU A 32 10.51 0.60 6.30
N VAL A 33 10.94 1.47 7.23
CA VAL A 33 12.36 1.82 7.38
C VAL A 33 13.12 0.64 7.93
N ARG A 34 12.61 0.03 9.01
CA ARG A 34 13.19 -1.20 9.56
C ARG A 34 13.16 -2.34 8.54
N ALA A 35 12.10 -2.48 7.75
CA ALA A 35 12.03 -3.49 6.68
C ALA A 35 13.13 -3.31 5.63
N MET A 36 13.43 -2.07 5.24
CA MET A 36 14.52 -1.77 4.31
C MET A 36 15.89 -2.03 4.94
N ASP A 37 16.11 -1.55 6.16
CA ASP A 37 17.38 -1.73 6.88
C ASP A 37 17.72 -3.20 7.14
N ALA A 38 16.69 -4.00 7.48
CA ALA A 38 16.82 -5.45 7.66
C ALA A 38 16.91 -6.25 6.34
N GLY A 39 16.85 -5.59 5.17
CA GLY A 39 16.88 -6.25 3.86
C GLY A 39 15.62 -7.08 3.54
N VAL A 40 14.55 -6.95 4.33
CA VAL A 40 13.26 -7.62 4.12
C VAL A 40 12.47 -6.96 2.99
N LEU A 41 12.66 -5.65 2.79
CA LEU A 41 12.06 -4.84 1.74
C LEU A 41 13.16 -4.17 0.92
N ASP A 42 13.37 -4.61 -0.31
CA ASP A 42 14.25 -3.91 -1.25
C ASP A 42 13.50 -2.80 -2.03
N HIS A 43 14.26 -1.98 -2.77
CA HIS A 43 13.72 -0.87 -3.55
C HIS A 43 12.78 -1.32 -4.68
N ASP A 44 13.05 -2.45 -5.31
CA ASP A 44 12.21 -2.97 -6.40
C ASP A 44 10.86 -3.47 -5.87
N THR A 45 10.86 -4.18 -4.74
CA THR A 45 9.65 -4.61 -4.04
C THR A 45 8.85 -3.40 -3.56
N TRP A 46 9.53 -2.38 -3.02
CA TRP A 46 8.89 -1.12 -2.65
C TRP A 46 8.19 -0.44 -3.85
N ALA A 47 8.90 -0.27 -4.97
CA ALA A 47 8.35 0.28 -6.19
C ALA A 47 7.17 -0.56 -6.71
N GLY A 48 7.25 -1.89 -6.57
CA GLY A 48 6.15 -2.81 -6.90
C GLY A 48 4.92 -2.68 -5.98
N ILE A 49 5.10 -2.35 -4.70
CA ILE A 49 4.00 -2.04 -3.78
C ILE A 49 3.31 -0.73 -4.20
N VAL A 50 4.08 0.33 -4.47
CA VAL A 50 3.54 1.62 -4.91
C VAL A 50 2.83 1.50 -6.25
N THR A 51 3.46 0.86 -7.24
CA THR A 51 2.88 0.62 -8.57
C THR A 51 1.57 -0.14 -8.48
N ARG A 52 1.52 -1.18 -7.65
CA ARG A 52 0.27 -1.93 -7.43
C ARG A 52 -0.80 -1.08 -6.75
N CYS A 53 -0.43 -0.21 -5.81
CA CYS A 53 -1.38 0.71 -5.18
C CYS A 53 -2.04 1.65 -6.19
N ARG A 54 -1.30 2.10 -7.21
CA ARG A 54 -1.81 3.01 -8.27
C ARG A 54 -2.95 2.41 -9.10
N GLY A 55 -3.08 1.07 -9.14
CA GLY A 55 -4.19 0.37 -9.77
C GLY A 55 -5.37 0.09 -8.83
N CYS A 56 -5.34 0.60 -7.60
CA CYS A 56 -6.38 0.34 -6.59
C CYS A 56 -7.67 1.11 -6.91
N GLN A 57 -8.78 0.39 -6.98
CA GLN A 57 -10.12 0.99 -7.18
C GLN A 57 -10.73 1.53 -5.88
N TRP A 58 -10.05 1.35 -4.74
CA TRP A 58 -10.49 1.80 -3.41
C TRP A 58 -9.63 2.95 -2.87
N ALA A 59 -9.05 3.79 -3.74
CA ALA A 59 -8.16 4.87 -3.33
C ALA A 59 -8.89 5.94 -2.47
N GLU A 60 -10.09 6.36 -2.85
CA GLU A 60 -10.88 7.34 -2.08
C GLU A 60 -11.25 6.80 -0.68
N GLY A 61 -11.73 5.56 -0.61
CA GLY A 61 -12.02 4.91 0.66
C GLY A 61 -10.78 4.71 1.54
N CYS A 62 -9.62 4.47 0.93
CA CYS A 62 -8.33 4.42 1.61
C CYS A 62 -8.00 5.75 2.28
N ASP A 63 -8.15 6.88 1.57
CA ASP A 63 -7.84 8.19 2.14
C ASP A 63 -8.78 8.55 3.30
N HIS A 64 -10.09 8.30 3.15
CA HIS A 64 -11.06 8.47 4.24
C HIS A 64 -10.73 7.61 5.47
N TRP A 65 -10.37 6.35 5.25
CA TRP A 65 -9.96 5.45 6.32
C TRP A 65 -8.68 5.94 7.02
N LEU A 66 -7.71 6.46 6.26
CA LEU A 66 -6.46 7.02 6.78
C LEU A 66 -6.66 8.37 7.48
N ALA A 67 -7.66 9.15 7.09
CA ALA A 67 -8.00 10.42 7.74
C ALA A 67 -8.66 10.21 9.12
N THR A 68 -9.22 9.03 9.37
CA THR A 68 -9.83 8.70 10.68
C THR A 68 -8.72 8.54 11.73
N PRO A 69 -8.66 9.41 12.76
CA PRO A 69 -7.64 9.34 13.80
C PRO A 69 -7.72 8.04 14.59
N SER A 70 -6.58 7.47 14.94
CA SER A 70 -6.47 6.31 15.82
C SER A 70 -5.32 6.54 16.81
N LYS A 71 -5.53 6.15 18.07
CA LYS A 71 -4.46 6.17 19.09
C LYS A 71 -3.48 5.01 18.91
N ASP A 72 -3.98 3.90 18.37
CA ASP A 72 -3.23 2.65 18.18
C ASP A 72 -3.13 2.27 16.71
N THR A 73 -2.24 1.32 16.41
CA THR A 73 -2.17 0.69 15.09
C THR A 73 -3.43 -0.10 14.82
N ARG A 74 -3.94 -0.03 13.59
CA ARG A 74 -5.14 -0.72 13.15
C ARG A 74 -4.79 -1.97 12.32
N ALA A 75 -5.73 -2.89 12.20
CA ALA A 75 -5.59 -3.98 11.24
C ALA A 75 -5.57 -3.42 9.81
N LEU A 76 -4.85 -4.10 8.90
CA LEU A 76 -4.90 -3.78 7.48
C LEU A 76 -6.33 -3.99 6.95
N PRO A 77 -6.93 -2.98 6.30
CA PRO A 77 -8.30 -3.11 5.82
C PRO A 77 -8.36 -4.12 4.67
N GLU A 78 -9.36 -5.01 4.70
CA GLU A 78 -9.70 -5.96 3.62
C GLU A 78 -9.62 -5.36 2.20
N PRO A 79 -10.18 -4.18 1.91
CA PRO A 79 -10.13 -3.60 0.57
C PRO A 79 -8.75 -3.01 0.18
N CYS A 80 -7.77 -2.97 1.09
CA CYS A 80 -6.43 -2.53 0.72
C CYS A 80 -5.82 -3.55 -0.23
N LEU A 81 -5.62 -3.13 -1.48
CA LEU A 81 -5.01 -3.99 -2.49
C LEU A 81 -3.69 -4.59 -1.94
N ASN A 82 -2.84 -3.80 -1.29
CA ASN A 82 -1.54 -4.23 -0.72
C ASN A 82 -1.60 -4.92 0.65
N ARG A 83 -2.78 -5.27 1.17
CA ARG A 83 -2.96 -5.91 2.49
C ARG A 83 -1.96 -7.04 2.73
N ASP A 84 -1.96 -8.07 1.88
CA ASP A 84 -1.16 -9.26 2.14
C ASP A 84 0.35 -9.01 2.06
N ARG A 85 0.78 -8.07 1.21
CA ARG A 85 2.20 -7.68 1.11
C ARG A 85 2.65 -6.95 2.37
N LEU A 86 1.85 -6.01 2.85
CA LEU A 86 2.15 -5.26 4.08
C LEU A 86 2.08 -6.16 5.31
N ALA A 87 1.13 -7.10 5.36
CA ALA A 87 1.06 -8.11 6.41
C ALA A 87 2.31 -9.00 6.40
N GLY A 88 2.73 -9.50 5.23
CA GLY A 88 3.94 -10.32 5.12
C GLY A 88 5.23 -9.57 5.50
N LEU A 89 5.32 -8.26 5.28
CA LEU A 89 6.43 -7.46 5.80
C LEU A 89 6.40 -7.39 7.33
N LYS A 90 5.21 -7.21 7.91
CA LYS A 90 5.02 -7.15 9.36
C LYS A 90 5.43 -8.45 10.03
N ASP A 91 4.99 -9.59 9.49
CA ASP A 91 5.28 -10.91 10.05
C ASP A 91 6.79 -11.18 10.01
N LYS A 92 7.44 -10.96 8.86
CA LYS A 92 8.89 -11.12 8.73
C LYS A 92 9.69 -10.24 9.69
N LEU A 93 9.20 -9.03 10.01
CA LEU A 93 9.85 -8.13 10.97
C LEU A 93 9.68 -8.56 12.43
N GLN A 94 8.70 -9.40 12.74
CA GLN A 94 8.49 -9.97 14.08
C GLN A 94 9.41 -11.17 14.34
N ASP A 95 9.88 -11.81 13.28
CA ASP A 95 10.79 -12.96 13.31
C ASP A 95 12.29 -12.57 13.39
N ILE A 96 12.59 -11.26 13.45
CA ILE A 96 13.94 -10.68 13.52
C ILE A 96 14.08 -9.88 14.81
#